data_AF-A0A538RYI9-F1
#
_entry.id   AF-A0A538RYI9-F1
#
_cell.length_a   1.000
_cell.length_b   1.000
_cell.length_c   1.000
_cell.angle_alpha   90.00
_cell.angle_beta   90.00
_cell.angle_gamma   90.00
#
_symmetry.space_group_name_H-M   'P 1'
#
loop_
_entity.id
_entity.type
_entity.pdbx_description
1 polymer ?
#
loop_
_entity_poly.entity_id
_entity_poly.type
_entity_poly.pdbx_seq_one_letter_code
_entity_poly.pdbx_strand_id
1 'polypeptide(L)'
;MKRPSFGALFEPAFRRTTLVTTALFACSFGAAFGAIQLSPQIVPGLVPEVSREIVSLRKQIETLPPDSPQVREVKAEIRSRQQEVGKVVGSVQFFQEIGGLAGRFALAWLALRIVSRGRLLRIFQVPGLIVIPLVFLVPAAGHLPSGNLEVLKAGIFLAGFFTIAQFSFWGNYLPRVYPTYLRGTGESFAANVGGRMLGTTAALLTTQLAPFMPSPMGPRRTAYAAAAVALFVYALGLLLSFWLPEPKQEALPE
;
A
#
# COMPACT_ATOMS: atom_id res chain seq x y z
N MET A 1 3.45 -0.10 -40.24
CA MET A 1 3.41 0.00 -38.76
C MET A 1 4.78 -0.41 -38.19
N LYS A 2 5.35 0.36 -37.26
CA LYS A 2 6.63 0.01 -36.60
C LYS A 2 6.37 -1.12 -35.59
N ARG A 3 7.15 -2.20 -35.61
CA ARG A 3 6.98 -3.31 -34.64
C ARG A 3 7.47 -2.88 -33.25
N PRO A 4 6.72 -3.16 -32.16
CA PRO A 4 7.23 -2.96 -30.82
C PRO A 4 8.48 -3.83 -30.59
N SER A 5 9.47 -3.27 -29.91
CA SER A 5 10.59 -4.04 -29.35
C SER A 5 10.82 -3.60 -27.91
N PHE A 6 11.22 -4.55 -27.06
CA PHE A 6 11.56 -4.25 -25.67
C PHE A 6 12.69 -3.22 -25.57
N GLY A 7 13.71 -3.34 -26.43
CA GLY A 7 14.84 -2.41 -26.49
C GLY A 7 14.44 -0.97 -26.79
N ALA A 8 13.35 -0.75 -27.51
CA ALA A 8 12.87 0.60 -27.84
C ALA A 8 12.51 1.43 -26.59
N LEU A 9 12.16 0.80 -25.46
CA LEU A 9 11.91 1.50 -24.20
C LEU A 9 13.16 2.25 -23.69
N PHE A 10 14.35 1.78 -24.05
CA PHE A 10 15.62 2.32 -23.54
C PHE A 10 16.38 3.17 -24.56
N GLU A 11 15.78 3.42 -25.72
CA GLU A 11 16.25 4.43 -26.67
C GLU A 11 16.28 5.82 -25.99
N PRO A 12 17.19 6.73 -26.38
CA PRO A 12 17.32 8.05 -25.76
C PRO A 12 16.01 8.83 -25.63
N ALA A 13 15.08 8.63 -26.57
CA ALA A 13 13.76 9.27 -26.57
C ALA A 13 12.83 8.81 -25.43
N PHE A 14 12.91 7.54 -25.01
CA PHE A 14 11.97 6.94 -24.04
C PHE A 14 12.63 6.54 -22.71
N ARG A 15 13.96 6.43 -22.67
CA ARG A 15 14.73 5.97 -21.50
C ARG A 15 14.34 6.69 -20.21
N ARG A 16 14.25 8.03 -20.25
CA ARG A 16 13.83 8.82 -19.08
C ARG A 16 12.42 8.45 -18.63
N THR A 17 11.48 8.38 -19.57
CA THR A 17 10.09 7.98 -19.28
C THR A 17 10.04 6.60 -18.67
N THR A 18 10.72 5.61 -19.25
CA THR A 18 10.74 4.22 -18.77
C THR A 18 11.33 4.10 -17.39
N LEU A 19 12.51 4.69 -17.13
CA LEU A 19 13.16 4.57 -15.83
C LEU A 19 12.38 5.29 -14.72
N VAL A 20 11.94 6.53 -14.99
CA VAL A 20 11.21 7.33 -13.98
C VAL A 20 9.85 6.73 -13.68
N THR A 21 9.08 6.31 -14.69
CA THR A 21 7.76 5.70 -14.45
C THR A 21 7.85 4.35 -13.76
N THR A 22 8.82 3.52 -14.13
CA THR A 22 9.09 2.24 -13.44
C THR A 22 9.42 2.47 -11.96
N ALA A 23 10.31 3.41 -11.65
CA ALA A 23 10.69 3.71 -10.28
C ALA A 23 9.53 4.33 -9.47
N LEU A 24 8.73 5.19 -10.07
CA LEU A 24 7.55 5.76 -9.42
C LEU A 24 6.44 4.71 -9.19
N PHE A 25 6.26 3.77 -10.11
CA PHE A 25 5.41 2.59 -9.90
C PHE A 25 5.87 1.77 -8.71
N ALA A 26 7.19 1.54 -8.60
CA ALA A 26 7.77 0.83 -7.48
C ALA A 26 7.48 1.57 -6.16
N CYS A 27 7.51 2.91 -6.15
CA CYS A 27 7.15 3.69 -4.97
C CYS A 27 5.65 3.57 -4.62
N SER A 28 4.73 3.65 -5.60
CA SER A 28 3.29 3.49 -5.35
C SER A 28 2.94 2.09 -4.84
N PHE A 29 3.50 1.03 -5.44
CA PHE A 29 3.35 -0.33 -4.94
C PHE A 29 4.04 -0.51 -3.59
N GLY A 30 5.20 0.12 -3.39
CA GLY A 30 5.94 0.09 -2.15
C GLY A 30 5.14 0.64 -0.98
N ALA A 31 4.39 1.72 -1.18
CA ALA A 31 3.47 2.25 -0.18
C ALA A 31 2.34 1.26 0.18
N ALA A 32 1.76 0.61 -0.83
CA ALA A 32 0.67 -0.33 -0.62
C ALA A 32 1.14 -1.60 0.10
N PHE A 33 2.22 -2.23 -0.39
CA PHE A 33 2.72 -3.51 0.11
C PHE A 33 3.61 -3.36 1.35
N GLY A 34 4.38 -2.29 1.45
CA GLY A 34 5.24 -1.99 2.60
C GLY A 34 4.52 -1.38 3.79
N ALA A 35 3.23 -1.01 3.66
CA ALA A 35 2.48 -0.48 4.80
C ALA A 35 1.03 -0.93 4.81
N ILE A 36 0.21 -0.49 3.85
CA ILE A 36 -1.25 -0.64 3.89
C ILE A 36 -1.67 -2.11 4.00
N GLN A 37 -1.08 -2.99 3.19
CA GLN A 37 -1.40 -4.42 3.16
C GLN A 37 -0.87 -5.21 4.38
N LEU A 38 -0.09 -4.57 5.26
CA LEU A 38 0.33 -5.15 6.53
C LEU A 38 -0.68 -4.89 7.65
N SER A 39 -1.73 -4.09 7.41
CA SER A 39 -2.80 -3.82 8.39
C SER A 39 -3.38 -5.10 9.02
N PRO A 40 -3.65 -6.20 8.28
CA PRO A 40 -4.12 -7.46 8.88
C PRO A 40 -3.18 -8.08 9.91
N GLN A 41 -1.86 -7.78 9.84
CA GLN A 41 -0.87 -8.25 10.82
C GLN A 41 -0.75 -7.31 12.03
N ILE A 42 -1.11 -6.03 11.85
CA ILE A 42 -1.00 -4.99 12.88
C ILE A 42 -2.26 -4.94 13.76
N VAL A 43 -3.43 -4.96 13.14
CA VAL A 43 -4.75 -4.80 13.79
C VAL A 43 -5.00 -5.77 14.94
N PRO A 44 -4.62 -7.08 14.87
CA PRO A 44 -4.77 -7.98 16.02
C PRO A 44 -4.07 -7.48 17.29
N GLY A 45 -2.95 -6.75 17.15
CA GLY A 45 -2.25 -6.13 18.28
C GLY A 45 -3.00 -4.98 18.96
N LEU A 46 -4.09 -4.50 18.37
CA LEU A 46 -4.94 -3.43 18.89
C LEU A 46 -6.19 -3.97 19.62
N VAL A 47 -6.38 -5.30 19.62
CA VAL A 47 -7.40 -6.03 20.40
C VAL A 47 -6.71 -7.06 21.31
N PRO A 48 -5.92 -6.60 22.30
CA PRO A 48 -5.05 -7.48 23.08
C PRO A 48 -5.81 -8.45 23.99
N GLU A 49 -7.06 -8.19 24.35
CA GLU A 49 -7.92 -9.08 25.12
C GLU A 49 -8.17 -10.38 24.34
N VAL A 50 -8.76 -10.26 23.15
CA VAL A 50 -9.08 -11.40 22.28
C VAL A 50 -7.82 -12.15 21.85
N SER A 51 -6.72 -11.41 21.59
CA SER A 51 -5.43 -12.03 21.26
C SER A 51 -4.86 -12.86 22.41
N ARG A 52 -4.99 -12.39 23.67
CA ARG A 52 -4.55 -13.15 24.86
C ARG A 52 -5.39 -14.40 25.07
N GLU A 53 -6.70 -14.31 24.88
CA GLU A 53 -7.61 -15.47 24.96
C GLU A 53 -7.25 -16.55 23.93
N ILE A 54 -6.97 -16.17 22.68
CA ILE A 54 -6.54 -17.13 21.65
C ILE A 54 -5.25 -17.83 22.07
N VAL A 55 -4.29 -17.10 22.67
CA VAL A 55 -3.04 -17.69 23.16
C VAL A 55 -3.27 -18.64 24.33
N SER A 56 -4.15 -18.31 25.29
CA SER A 56 -4.47 -19.22 26.40
C SER A 56 -5.18 -20.48 25.93
N LEU A 57 -6.14 -20.36 25.00
CA LEU A 57 -6.84 -21.50 24.41
C LEU A 57 -5.88 -22.42 23.63
N ARG A 58 -4.89 -21.85 22.92
CA ARG A 58 -3.85 -22.64 22.25
C ARG A 58 -2.99 -23.43 23.25
N LYS A 59 -2.57 -22.83 24.35
CA LYS A 59 -1.84 -23.52 25.43
C LYS A 59 -2.69 -24.64 26.05
N GLN A 60 -3.99 -24.43 26.18
CA GLN A 60 -4.90 -25.46 26.69
C GLN A 60 -4.90 -26.69 25.77
N ILE A 61 -4.93 -26.50 24.44
CA ILE A 61 -4.84 -27.61 23.48
C ILE A 61 -3.55 -28.44 23.66
N GLU A 62 -2.42 -27.80 23.93
CA GLU A 62 -1.13 -28.49 24.12
C GLU A 62 -1.15 -29.44 25.33
N THR A 63 -2.00 -29.18 26.32
CA THR A 63 -2.13 -30.01 27.53
C THR A 63 -3.18 -31.11 27.42
N LEU A 64 -4.00 -31.10 26.37
CA LEU A 64 -5.11 -32.04 26.20
C LEU A 64 -4.69 -33.27 25.36
N PRO A 65 -5.31 -34.44 25.60
CA PRO A 65 -5.08 -35.61 24.76
C PRO A 65 -5.45 -35.30 23.28
N PRO A 66 -4.58 -35.68 22.31
CA PRO A 66 -4.88 -35.54 20.89
C PRO A 66 -6.23 -36.18 20.54
N ASP A 67 -6.99 -35.52 19.66
CA ASP A 67 -8.30 -35.98 19.15
C ASP A 67 -9.43 -36.21 20.18
N SER A 68 -9.28 -35.70 21.41
CA SER A 68 -10.36 -35.67 22.40
C SER A 68 -11.51 -34.72 21.99
N PRO A 69 -12.76 -34.97 22.46
CA PRO A 69 -13.88 -34.04 22.27
C PRO A 69 -13.57 -32.61 22.76
N GLN A 70 -12.84 -32.47 23.87
CA GLN A 70 -12.43 -31.18 24.42
C GLN A 70 -11.53 -30.39 23.46
N VAL A 71 -10.59 -31.06 22.77
CA VAL A 71 -9.76 -30.41 21.74
C VAL A 71 -10.63 -29.86 20.60
N ARG A 72 -11.72 -30.55 20.23
CA ARG A 72 -12.64 -30.08 19.18
C ARG A 72 -13.39 -28.82 19.62
N GLU A 73 -13.82 -28.77 20.87
CA GLU A 73 -14.50 -27.61 21.48
C GLU A 73 -13.57 -26.40 21.56
N VAL A 74 -12.36 -26.56 22.12
CA VAL A 74 -11.38 -25.47 22.23
C VAL A 74 -10.95 -24.98 20.83
N LYS A 75 -10.81 -25.88 19.83
CA LYS A 75 -10.58 -25.47 18.42
C LYS A 75 -11.76 -24.71 17.83
N ALA A 76 -13.00 -25.02 18.22
CA ALA A 76 -14.18 -24.26 17.80
C ALA A 76 -14.18 -22.86 18.44
N GLU A 77 -13.83 -22.75 19.71
CA GLU A 77 -13.72 -21.47 20.42
C GLU A 77 -12.62 -20.59 19.85
N ILE A 78 -11.42 -21.13 19.60
CA ILE A 78 -10.34 -20.40 18.92
C ILE A 78 -10.81 -19.85 17.57
N ARG A 79 -11.54 -20.65 16.79
CA ARG A 79 -12.09 -20.20 15.50
C ARG A 79 -13.10 -19.07 15.69
N SER A 80 -13.96 -19.13 16.70
CA SER A 80 -14.91 -18.07 17.02
C SER A 80 -14.18 -16.76 17.37
N ARG A 81 -13.18 -16.81 18.26
CA ARG A 81 -12.35 -15.64 18.62
C ARG A 81 -11.55 -15.10 17.44
N GLN A 82 -11.02 -15.98 16.59
CA GLN A 82 -10.35 -15.57 15.35
C GLN A 82 -11.32 -14.87 14.38
N GLN A 83 -12.58 -15.29 14.30
CA GLN A 83 -13.60 -14.60 13.51
C GLN A 83 -13.90 -13.20 14.06
N GLU A 84 -13.90 -13.02 15.38
CA GLU A 84 -14.05 -11.69 15.99
C GLU A 84 -12.92 -10.74 15.58
N VAL A 85 -11.66 -11.18 15.68
CA VAL A 85 -10.50 -10.41 15.18
C VAL A 85 -10.62 -10.17 13.67
N GLY A 86 -11.04 -11.19 12.92
CA GLY A 86 -11.25 -11.11 11.47
C GLY A 86 -12.28 -10.06 11.08
N LYS A 87 -13.35 -9.88 11.85
CA LYS A 87 -14.34 -8.80 11.64
C LYS A 87 -13.72 -7.41 11.81
N VAL A 88 -12.84 -7.24 12.80
CA VAL A 88 -12.13 -5.97 13.03
C VAL A 88 -11.16 -5.67 11.88
N VAL A 89 -10.37 -6.66 11.48
CA VAL A 89 -9.46 -6.56 10.32
C VAL A 89 -10.26 -6.21 9.05
N GLY A 90 -11.35 -6.94 8.79
CA GLY A 90 -12.22 -6.69 7.65
C GLY A 90 -12.85 -5.31 7.66
N SER A 91 -13.21 -4.78 8.83
CA SER A 91 -13.71 -3.41 8.97
C SER A 91 -12.63 -2.37 8.60
N VAL A 92 -11.39 -2.53 9.07
CA VAL A 92 -10.28 -1.63 8.70
C VAL A 92 -10.00 -1.69 7.19
N GLN A 93 -10.00 -2.89 6.60
CA GLN A 93 -9.84 -3.07 5.16
C GLN A 93 -10.99 -2.46 4.36
N PHE A 94 -12.23 -2.56 4.84
CA PHE A 94 -13.36 -1.90 4.19
C PHE A 94 -13.16 -0.39 4.10
N PHE A 95 -12.73 0.27 5.18
CA PHE A 95 -12.40 1.70 5.15
C PHE A 95 -11.26 2.02 4.17
N GLN A 96 -10.25 1.14 4.06
CA GLN A 96 -9.19 1.26 3.06
C GLN A 96 -9.74 1.22 1.64
N GLU A 97 -10.65 0.31 1.35
CA GLU A 97 -11.25 0.12 0.02
C GLU A 97 -12.13 1.32 -0.36
N ILE A 98 -12.96 1.82 0.58
CA ILE A 98 -13.77 3.02 0.36
C ILE A 98 -12.88 4.25 0.16
N GLY A 99 -11.84 4.41 0.98
CA GLY A 99 -10.85 5.49 0.80
C GLY A 99 -10.15 5.40 -0.55
N GLY A 100 -9.76 4.19 -0.94
CA GLY A 100 -9.18 3.91 -2.25
C GLY A 100 -10.10 4.30 -3.41
N LEU A 101 -11.36 3.90 -3.34
CA LEU A 101 -12.38 4.24 -4.33
C LEU A 101 -12.58 5.76 -4.43
N ALA A 102 -12.69 6.45 -3.29
CA ALA A 102 -12.76 7.91 -3.24
C ALA A 102 -11.52 8.56 -3.88
N GLY A 103 -10.32 8.00 -3.65
CA GLY A 103 -9.07 8.45 -4.28
C GLY A 103 -9.09 8.32 -5.81
N ARG A 104 -9.69 7.26 -6.35
CA ARG A 104 -9.85 7.09 -7.81
C ARG A 104 -10.73 8.19 -8.40
N PHE A 105 -11.88 8.47 -7.78
CA PHE A 105 -12.78 9.54 -8.23
C PHE A 105 -12.15 10.92 -8.10
N ALA A 106 -11.44 11.18 -6.99
CA ALA A 106 -10.73 12.44 -6.79
C ALA A 106 -9.66 12.66 -7.86
N LEU A 107 -8.85 11.64 -8.17
CA LEU A 107 -7.90 11.74 -9.27
C LEU A 107 -8.62 11.97 -10.60
N ALA A 108 -9.66 11.22 -10.94
CA ALA A 108 -10.37 11.39 -12.21
C ALA A 108 -10.87 12.84 -12.37
N TRP A 109 -11.45 13.42 -11.32
CA TRP A 109 -11.92 14.80 -11.29
C TRP A 109 -10.77 15.83 -11.39
N LEU A 110 -9.65 15.60 -10.69
CA LEU A 110 -8.48 16.47 -10.73
C LEU A 110 -7.71 16.37 -12.06
N ALA A 111 -7.70 15.21 -12.70
CA ALA A 111 -7.00 14.96 -13.96
C ALA A 111 -7.55 15.79 -15.13
N LEU A 112 -8.82 16.22 -15.04
CA LEU A 112 -9.48 17.12 -15.98
C LEU A 112 -9.15 18.59 -15.74
N ARG A 113 -8.82 18.99 -14.50
CA ARG A 113 -8.55 20.39 -14.14
C ARG A 113 -7.06 20.73 -14.12
N ILE A 114 -6.22 19.75 -13.87
CA ILE A 114 -4.77 19.94 -13.70
C ILE A 114 -4.06 19.47 -14.96
N VAL A 115 -3.48 20.43 -15.67
CA VAL A 115 -2.75 20.17 -16.92
C VAL A 115 -1.43 19.42 -16.64
N SER A 116 -0.65 19.90 -15.67
CA SER A 116 0.65 19.29 -15.32
C SER A 116 0.46 17.96 -14.60
N ARG A 117 1.02 16.90 -15.20
CA ARG A 117 0.96 15.54 -14.65
C ARG A 117 1.88 15.39 -13.45
N GLY A 118 3.00 16.12 -13.41
CA GLY A 118 3.83 16.21 -12.21
C GLY A 118 3.08 16.83 -11.02
N ARG A 119 2.39 17.97 -11.24
CA ARG A 119 1.59 18.61 -10.17
C ARG A 119 0.44 17.73 -9.71
N LEU A 120 -0.26 17.08 -10.65
CA LEU A 120 -1.35 16.16 -10.35
C LEU A 120 -0.89 15.02 -9.42
N LEU A 121 0.26 14.39 -9.71
CA LEU A 121 0.80 13.33 -8.88
C LEU A 121 1.18 13.83 -7.47
N ARG A 122 1.83 15.00 -7.39
CA ARG A 122 2.32 15.57 -6.11
C ARG A 122 1.20 15.96 -5.15
N ILE A 123 0.00 16.28 -5.63
CA ILE A 123 -1.18 16.54 -4.77
C ILE A 123 -1.53 15.32 -3.91
N PHE A 124 -1.21 14.12 -4.37
CA PHE A 124 -1.40 12.91 -3.58
C PHE A 124 -0.14 12.50 -2.82
N GLN A 125 1.05 12.67 -3.42
CA GLN A 125 2.30 12.29 -2.79
C GLN A 125 2.68 13.18 -1.59
N VAL A 126 2.51 14.50 -1.67
CA VAL A 126 2.92 15.41 -0.58
C VAL A 126 2.10 15.20 0.68
N PRO A 127 0.75 15.14 0.64
CA PRO A 127 -0.02 14.80 1.83
C PRO A 127 0.20 13.35 2.25
N GLY A 128 0.29 12.41 1.30
CA GLY A 128 0.53 10.99 1.60
C GLY A 128 1.84 10.74 2.34
N LEU A 129 2.90 11.49 2.01
CA LEU A 129 4.21 11.45 2.68
C LEU A 129 4.11 11.74 4.18
N ILE A 130 3.14 12.55 4.59
CA ILE A 130 2.94 12.94 5.98
C ILE A 130 1.91 12.01 6.64
N VAL A 131 0.74 11.88 5.99
CA VAL A 131 -0.41 11.19 6.56
C VAL A 131 -0.11 9.71 6.78
N ILE A 132 0.48 9.01 5.81
CA ILE A 132 0.62 7.55 5.90
C ILE A 132 1.62 7.17 7.00
N PRO A 133 2.83 7.74 7.07
CA PRO A 133 3.72 7.45 8.19
C PRO A 133 3.09 7.76 9.55
N LEU A 134 2.36 8.88 9.69
CA LEU A 134 1.68 9.21 10.94
C LEU A 134 0.60 8.20 11.34
N VAL A 135 -0.19 7.70 10.38
CA VAL A 135 -1.19 6.65 10.62
C VAL A 135 -0.52 5.39 11.17
N PHE A 136 0.65 5.02 10.65
CA PHE A 136 1.36 3.84 11.12
C PHE A 136 2.12 4.07 12.43
N LEU A 137 2.64 5.29 12.65
CA LEU A 137 3.37 5.66 13.87
C LEU A 137 2.45 5.83 15.09
N VAL A 138 1.20 6.27 14.89
CA VAL A 138 0.32 6.66 16.00
C VAL A 138 -0.83 5.66 16.20
N PRO A 139 -1.92 5.66 15.40
CA PRO A 139 -3.04 4.74 15.65
C PRO A 139 -2.69 3.28 15.35
N ALA A 140 -1.89 2.97 14.33
CA ALA A 140 -1.52 1.58 14.06
C ALA A 140 -0.52 1.02 15.10
N ALA A 141 0.29 1.88 15.71
CA ALA A 141 1.14 1.53 16.85
C ALA A 141 0.36 1.45 18.19
N GLY A 142 -0.90 1.89 18.23
CA GLY A 142 -1.75 1.79 19.42
C GLY A 142 -1.39 2.81 20.52
N HIS A 143 -1.02 4.04 20.13
CA HIS A 143 -0.68 5.10 21.09
C HIS A 143 -1.87 5.94 21.57
N LEU A 144 -3.07 5.74 21.01
CA LEU A 144 -4.25 6.49 21.44
C LEU A 144 -4.96 5.75 22.57
N PRO A 145 -5.22 6.40 23.72
CA PRO A 145 -5.83 5.75 24.89
C PRO A 145 -7.30 5.39 24.69
N SER A 146 -8.04 6.15 23.87
CA SER A 146 -9.46 5.91 23.57
C SER A 146 -9.75 6.14 22.10
N GLY A 147 -10.60 5.31 21.49
CA GLY A 147 -11.00 5.47 20.09
C GLY A 147 -9.90 5.16 19.06
N ASN A 148 -8.81 4.49 19.47
CA ASN A 148 -7.67 4.18 18.60
C ASN A 148 -8.08 3.49 17.29
N LEU A 149 -9.01 2.54 17.36
CA LEU A 149 -9.49 1.81 16.19
C LEU A 149 -10.26 2.71 15.21
N GLU A 150 -11.07 3.66 15.70
CA GLU A 150 -11.80 4.59 14.85
C GLU A 150 -10.85 5.58 14.16
N VAL A 151 -9.85 6.08 14.89
CA VAL A 151 -8.79 6.91 14.30
C VAL A 151 -7.95 6.11 13.30
N LEU A 152 -7.68 4.82 13.56
CA LEU A 152 -7.01 3.95 12.60
C LEU A 152 -7.85 3.78 11.33
N LYS A 153 -9.16 3.53 11.44
CA LYS A 153 -10.06 3.41 10.27
C LYS A 153 -10.06 4.68 9.42
N ALA A 154 -10.18 5.85 10.05
CA ALA A 154 -10.09 7.14 9.36
C ALA A 154 -8.72 7.35 8.70
N GLY A 155 -7.64 6.99 9.40
CA GLY A 155 -6.27 7.05 8.88
C GLY A 155 -6.05 6.12 7.69
N ILE A 156 -6.54 4.88 7.76
CA ILE A 156 -6.42 3.87 6.71
C ILE A 156 -7.29 4.23 5.49
N PHE A 157 -8.45 4.86 5.71
CA PHE A 157 -9.20 5.49 4.63
C PHE A 157 -8.35 6.51 3.87
N LEU A 158 -7.68 7.44 4.57
CA LEU A 158 -6.79 8.42 3.95
C LEU A 158 -5.58 7.77 3.27
N ALA A 159 -5.00 6.72 3.89
CA ALA A 159 -3.91 5.97 3.30
C ALA A 159 -4.32 5.30 1.98
N GLY A 160 -5.51 4.69 1.95
CA GLY A 160 -6.15 4.17 0.75
C GLY A 160 -6.36 5.27 -0.29
N PHE A 161 -6.91 6.41 0.10
CA PHE A 161 -7.16 7.56 -0.77
C PHE A 161 -5.89 8.03 -1.49
N PHE A 162 -4.83 8.38 -0.74
CA PHE A 162 -3.60 8.92 -1.33
C PHE A 162 -2.80 7.89 -2.13
N THR A 163 -2.86 6.61 -1.74
CA THR A 163 -2.11 5.55 -2.44
C THR A 163 -2.83 5.08 -3.70
N ILE A 164 -4.14 4.83 -3.63
CA ILE A 164 -4.89 4.34 -4.80
C ILE A 164 -5.08 5.43 -5.86
N ALA A 165 -5.15 6.72 -5.47
CA ALA A 165 -5.11 7.82 -6.43
C ALA A 165 -3.86 7.77 -7.31
N GLN A 166 -2.69 7.43 -6.75
CA GLN A 166 -1.47 7.25 -7.53
C GLN A 166 -1.56 6.06 -8.50
N PHE A 167 -2.21 4.95 -8.12
CA PHE A 167 -2.43 3.86 -9.07
C PHE A 167 -3.31 4.27 -10.25
N SER A 168 -4.35 5.05 -9.99
CA SER A 168 -5.20 5.58 -11.06
C SER A 168 -4.46 6.61 -11.92
N PHE A 169 -3.48 7.34 -11.36
CA PHE A 169 -2.66 8.28 -12.12
C PHE A 169 -1.93 7.57 -13.27
N TRP A 170 -1.38 6.40 -13.00
CA TRP A 170 -0.61 5.66 -13.98
C TRP A 170 -1.40 5.20 -15.19
N GLY A 171 -2.63 4.69 -14.97
CA GLY A 171 -3.52 4.30 -16.07
C GLY A 171 -3.94 5.47 -16.95
N ASN A 172 -3.90 6.69 -16.40
CA ASN A 172 -4.19 7.91 -17.14
C ASN A 172 -2.93 8.47 -17.84
N TYR A 173 -1.77 8.37 -17.20
CA TYR A 173 -0.53 9.02 -17.64
C TYR A 173 0.24 8.20 -18.69
N LEU A 174 0.43 6.90 -18.48
CA LEU A 174 1.28 6.06 -19.33
C LEU A 174 0.85 6.02 -20.80
N PRO A 175 -0.46 5.96 -21.15
CA PRO A 175 -0.90 5.99 -22.53
C PRO A 175 -0.45 7.22 -23.32
N ARG A 176 -0.14 8.33 -22.61
CA ARG A 176 0.16 9.65 -23.19
C ARG A 176 1.66 9.90 -23.38
N VAL A 177 2.52 9.06 -22.82
CA VAL A 177 3.99 9.27 -22.86
C VAL A 177 4.72 8.24 -23.71
N TYR A 178 4.00 7.24 -24.22
CA TYR A 178 4.50 6.30 -25.22
C TYR A 178 3.68 6.43 -26.52
N PRO A 179 4.34 6.28 -27.69
CA PRO A 179 3.63 6.21 -28.95
C PRO A 179 2.78 4.94 -29.03
N THR A 180 1.72 4.94 -29.83
CA THR A 180 0.73 3.84 -29.92
C THR A 180 1.36 2.46 -30.07
N TYR A 181 2.41 2.33 -30.88
CA TYR A 181 3.08 1.04 -31.12
C TYR A 181 3.91 0.53 -29.93
N LEU A 182 4.29 1.38 -28.97
CA LEU A 182 5.12 1.04 -27.80
C LEU A 182 4.34 1.12 -26.47
N ARG A 183 3.11 1.66 -26.52
CA ARG A 183 2.27 1.95 -25.36
C ARG A 183 2.08 0.74 -24.45
N GLY A 184 1.56 -0.36 -24.98
CA GLY A 184 1.32 -1.57 -24.18
C GLY A 184 2.61 -2.16 -23.58
N THR A 185 3.73 -2.10 -24.30
CA THR A 185 5.03 -2.58 -23.80
C THR A 185 5.54 -1.71 -22.66
N GLY A 186 5.47 -0.38 -22.78
CA GLY A 186 5.89 0.55 -21.74
C GLY A 186 5.02 0.48 -20.50
N GLU A 187 3.70 0.36 -20.67
CA GLU A 187 2.75 0.16 -19.57
C GLU A 187 3.01 -1.14 -18.81
N SER A 188 3.15 -2.24 -19.55
CA SER A 188 3.44 -3.55 -18.98
C SER A 188 4.77 -3.57 -18.24
N PHE A 189 5.82 -2.95 -18.81
CA PHE A 189 7.12 -2.88 -18.17
C PHE A 189 7.07 -2.13 -16.85
N ALA A 190 6.49 -0.91 -16.83
CA ALA A 190 6.38 -0.11 -15.62
C ALA A 190 5.55 -0.83 -14.53
N ALA A 191 4.43 -1.44 -14.90
CA ALA A 191 3.55 -2.13 -13.96
C ALA A 191 4.16 -3.44 -13.42
N ASN A 192 4.79 -4.25 -14.28
CA ASN A 192 5.33 -5.55 -13.88
C ASN A 192 6.69 -5.42 -13.21
N VAL A 193 7.65 -4.71 -13.82
CA VAL A 193 8.98 -4.56 -13.24
C VAL A 193 8.94 -3.57 -12.10
N GLY A 194 8.40 -2.38 -12.33
CA GLY A 194 8.31 -1.35 -11.31
C GLY A 194 7.38 -1.77 -10.18
N GLY A 195 6.11 -2.02 -10.50
CA GLY A 195 5.11 -2.36 -9.48
C GLY A 195 5.31 -3.73 -8.85
N ARG A 196 5.15 -4.80 -9.64
CA ARG A 196 5.08 -6.18 -9.12
C ARG A 196 6.42 -6.73 -8.66
N MET A 197 7.52 -6.49 -9.39
CA MET A 197 8.83 -7.05 -9.02
C MET A 197 9.57 -6.17 -8.01
N LEU A 198 9.62 -4.86 -8.22
CA LEU A 198 10.37 -3.96 -7.32
C LEU A 198 9.49 -3.46 -6.17
N GLY A 199 8.30 -2.94 -6.45
CA GLY A 199 7.46 -2.31 -5.44
C GLY A 199 6.96 -3.27 -4.36
N THR A 200 6.60 -4.51 -4.71
CA THR A 200 6.13 -5.50 -3.72
C THR A 200 7.24 -5.91 -2.73
N THR A 201 8.53 -5.75 -3.09
CA THR A 201 9.64 -6.02 -2.16
C THR A 201 9.64 -5.12 -0.93
N ALA A 202 8.89 -4.01 -0.95
CA ALA A 202 8.69 -3.18 0.24
C ALA A 202 8.04 -3.96 1.40
N ALA A 203 7.23 -4.98 1.11
CA ALA A 203 6.71 -5.89 2.15
C ALA A 203 7.87 -6.64 2.84
N LEU A 204 8.81 -7.17 2.05
CA LEU A 204 10.01 -7.82 2.56
C LEU A 204 10.90 -6.83 3.33
N LEU A 205 11.08 -5.61 2.81
CA LEU A 205 11.82 -4.57 3.51
C LEU A 205 11.22 -4.28 4.89
N THR A 206 9.89 -4.23 4.97
CA THR A 206 9.19 -3.98 6.23
C THR A 206 9.34 -5.12 7.22
N THR A 207 9.22 -6.37 6.76
CA THR A 207 9.39 -7.54 7.64
C THR A 207 10.83 -7.69 8.13
N GLN A 208 11.82 -7.37 7.29
CA GLN A 208 13.23 -7.38 7.68
C GLN A 208 13.60 -6.23 8.62
N LEU A 209 12.90 -5.09 8.52
CA LEU A 209 13.13 -3.93 9.37
C LEU A 209 12.43 -4.04 10.74
N ALA A 210 11.30 -4.74 10.81
CA ALA A 210 10.49 -4.87 12.04
C ALA A 210 11.29 -5.36 13.28
N PRO A 211 12.19 -6.36 13.20
CA PRO A 211 12.98 -6.79 14.36
C PRO A 211 13.82 -5.69 15.01
N PHE A 212 14.21 -4.66 14.26
CA PHE A 212 15.02 -3.53 14.74
C PHE A 212 14.18 -2.37 15.30
N MET A 213 12.85 -2.47 15.25
CA MET A 213 11.96 -1.40 15.70
C MET A 213 11.77 -1.39 17.23
N PRO A 214 11.71 -0.20 17.86
CA PRO A 214 11.72 -0.05 19.32
C PRO A 214 10.38 -0.39 19.96
N SER A 215 10.08 -1.68 20.12
CA SER A 215 8.86 -2.15 20.80
C SER A 215 9.05 -3.58 21.32
N PRO A 216 8.48 -3.95 22.47
CA PRO A 216 8.42 -5.36 22.90
C PRO A 216 7.30 -6.14 22.18
N MET A 217 6.34 -5.45 21.56
CA MET A 217 5.18 -6.06 20.89
C MET A 217 5.41 -6.20 19.38
N GLY A 218 5.22 -7.42 18.85
CA GLY A 218 5.38 -7.74 17.42
C GLY A 218 4.56 -6.87 16.47
N PRO A 219 3.21 -6.77 16.62
CA PRO A 219 2.39 -5.93 15.75
C PRO A 219 2.80 -4.46 15.72
N ARG A 220 3.24 -3.91 16.88
CA ARG A 220 3.73 -2.53 16.98
C ARG A 220 5.09 -2.34 16.29
N ARG A 221 5.98 -3.35 16.33
CA ARG A 221 7.23 -3.34 15.54
C ARG A 221 6.93 -3.24 14.05
N THR A 222 5.99 -4.05 13.57
CA THR A 222 5.54 -4.01 12.16
C THR A 222 4.96 -2.65 11.80
N ALA A 223 4.18 -2.02 12.69
CA ALA A 223 3.64 -0.68 12.46
C ALA A 223 4.75 0.38 12.30
N TYR A 224 5.77 0.38 13.16
CA TYR A 224 6.90 1.31 13.02
C TYR A 224 7.73 1.06 11.76
N ALA A 225 8.00 -0.20 11.43
CA ALA A 225 8.69 -0.53 10.19
C ALA A 225 7.89 -0.08 8.96
N ALA A 226 6.57 -0.31 8.96
CA ALA A 226 5.67 0.13 7.90
C ALA A 226 5.67 1.66 7.76
N ALA A 227 5.70 2.40 8.87
CA ALA A 227 5.83 3.86 8.83
C ALA A 227 7.14 4.32 8.19
N ALA A 228 8.27 3.71 8.58
CA ALA A 228 9.58 4.03 8.03
C ALA A 228 9.67 3.72 6.52
N VAL A 229 9.15 2.57 6.10
CA VAL A 229 9.10 2.18 4.69
C VAL A 229 8.17 3.09 3.91
N ALA A 230 6.98 3.41 4.44
CA ALA A 230 6.06 4.35 3.82
C ALA A 230 6.69 5.74 3.63
N LEU A 231 7.38 6.25 4.66
CA LEU A 231 8.10 7.52 4.59
C LEU A 231 9.16 7.48 3.48
N PHE A 232 9.97 6.42 3.43
CA PHE A 232 11.01 6.25 2.43
C PHE A 232 10.45 6.20 1.00
N VAL A 233 9.46 5.36 0.73
CA VAL A 233 8.91 5.20 -0.63
C VAL A 233 8.13 6.42 -1.10
N TYR A 234 7.44 7.14 -0.20
CA TYR A 234 6.80 8.41 -0.55
C TYR A 234 7.83 9.52 -0.78
N ALA A 235 8.90 9.58 0.03
CA ALA A 235 9.94 10.59 -0.14
C ALA A 235 10.68 10.38 -1.46
N LEU A 236 11.05 9.13 -1.76
CA LEU A 236 11.64 8.74 -3.03
C LEU A 236 10.69 9.01 -4.19
N GLY A 237 9.41 8.66 -4.06
CA GLY A 237 8.39 8.92 -5.06
C GLY A 237 8.20 10.41 -5.35
N LEU A 238 8.16 11.24 -4.31
CA LEU A 238 8.07 12.68 -4.44
C LEU A 238 9.30 13.26 -5.13
N LEU A 239 10.50 12.82 -4.74
CA LEU A 239 11.75 13.22 -5.37
C LEU A 239 11.77 12.84 -6.86
N LEU A 240 11.47 11.58 -7.18
CA LEU A 240 11.43 11.10 -8.57
C LEU A 240 10.39 11.83 -9.43
N SER A 241 9.30 12.34 -8.82
CA SER A 241 8.26 13.08 -9.54
C SER A 241 8.75 14.36 -10.20
N PHE A 242 9.91 14.90 -9.81
CA PHE A 242 10.51 16.07 -10.46
C PHE A 242 11.10 15.75 -11.84
N TRP A 243 11.45 14.48 -12.08
CA TRP A 243 11.93 14.01 -13.38
C TRP A 243 10.82 13.44 -14.26
N LEU A 244 9.56 13.45 -13.80
CA LEU A 244 8.43 12.95 -14.56
C LEU A 244 8.24 13.78 -15.85
N PRO A 245 8.35 13.17 -17.04
CA PRO A 245 8.11 13.89 -18.30
C PRO A 245 6.68 14.43 -18.39
N GLU A 246 6.49 15.60 -18.99
CA GLU A 246 5.14 16.04 -19.35
C GLU A 246 4.80 15.47 -20.74
N PRO A 247 3.57 14.98 -20.96
CA PRO A 247 3.13 14.58 -22.30
C PRO A 247 3.18 15.79 -23.24
N LYS A 248 3.67 15.59 -24.48
CA LYS A 248 3.57 16.61 -25.52
C LYS A 248 2.08 16.81 -25.83
N GLN A 249 1.57 18.04 -25.63
CA GLN A 249 0.15 18.38 -25.83
C GLN A 249 -0.30 18.05 -27.28
N GLU A 250 -1.58 17.70 -27.44
CA GLU A 250 -2.32 17.44 -28.72
C GLU A 250 -2.23 16.04 -29.36
N ALA A 251 -2.36 14.98 -28.57
CA ALA A 251 -2.98 13.76 -29.09
C ALA A 251 -4.00 13.25 -28.08
N LEU A 252 -5.17 13.89 -28.05
CA LEU A 252 -6.38 13.14 -27.71
C LEU A 252 -6.45 11.97 -28.72
N PRO A 253 -6.79 10.76 -28.28
CA PRO A 253 -6.97 9.66 -29.21
C PRO A 253 -8.11 10.01 -30.18
N GLU A 254 -7.79 10.21 -31.44
CA GLU A 254 -8.62 9.68 -32.53
C GLU A 254 -8.35 8.17 -32.65
#